data_AF-A0A1J5KN57-F1
#
_entry.id   AF-A0A1J5KN57-F1
#
_cell.length_a   1.000
_cell.length_b   1.000
_cell.length_c   1.000
_cell.angle_alpha   90.00
_cell.angle_beta   90.00
_cell.angle_gamma   90.00
#
_symmetry.space_group_name_H-M   'P 1'
#
loop_
_entity.id
_entity.type
_entity.pdbx_description
1 polymer ?
#
loop_
_entity_poly.entity_id
_entity_poly.type
_entity_poly.pdbx_seq_one_letter_code
_entity_poly.pdbx_strand_id
1 'polypeptide(L)'
;MKAALLLAISATTLASTSSKYDSCHSAKEYITTYNFLKENKVVSLKSGDIQKIANEVSNGCKHSAKRFIKIYSVLTRSGLEASNAINLATEFSLKTDEHSKTFLTLFSESFLEKYLDLNIKDAVNISKKLALDLDGDITKIKKDFQKTVSFCIDDKEINLTGPKCADIATKVVTSGAKYNVELAPTFLKMFKYATSKKGTNLATYQAINLSLELIKNGPYALKNFKDGFEFAREKKNLDLTNMKAIEFGKTMALRSSKIKLESHRE
;
A
#
# COMPACT_ATOMS: atom_id res chain seq x y z
N MET A 1 22.70 13.45 67.46
CA MET A 1 22.51 13.81 66.04
C MET A 1 22.99 12.64 65.18
N LYS A 2 22.07 11.92 64.54
CA LYS A 2 22.35 10.86 63.56
C LYS A 2 22.26 11.47 62.16
N ALA A 3 23.35 11.47 61.40
CA ALA A 3 23.31 11.79 59.98
C ALA A 3 23.45 10.47 59.20
N ALA A 4 22.39 10.09 58.50
CA ALA A 4 22.34 8.91 57.66
C ALA A 4 22.99 9.22 56.31
N LEU A 5 23.96 8.39 55.93
CA LEU A 5 24.65 8.44 54.64
C LEU A 5 23.81 7.66 53.61
N LEU A 6 23.22 8.37 52.64
CA LEU A 6 22.50 7.78 51.51
C LEU A 6 23.50 7.35 50.43
N LEU A 7 23.68 6.04 50.29
CA LEU A 7 24.39 5.43 49.15
C LEU A 7 23.42 5.35 47.96
N ALA A 8 23.65 6.20 46.95
CA ALA A 8 22.98 6.11 45.66
C ALA A 8 23.57 4.93 44.87
N ILE A 9 22.79 3.86 44.71
CA ILE A 9 23.11 2.75 43.82
C ILE A 9 22.70 3.18 42.41
N SER A 10 23.69 3.59 41.61
CA SER A 10 23.50 3.84 40.18
C SER A 10 23.18 2.52 39.48
N ALA A 11 21.91 2.30 39.15
CA ALA A 11 21.49 1.21 38.27
C ALA A 11 21.96 1.52 36.85
N THR A 12 23.09 0.95 36.45
CA THR A 12 23.51 0.93 35.04
C THR A 12 22.59 -0.04 34.29
N THR A 13 21.60 0.51 33.60
CA THR A 13 20.83 -0.23 32.59
C THR A 13 21.79 -0.69 31.49
N LEU A 14 22.12 -1.99 31.46
CA LEU A 14 22.78 -2.59 30.30
C LEU A 14 21.85 -2.47 29.10
N ALA A 15 22.15 -1.49 28.23
CA ALA A 15 21.57 -1.44 26.90
C ALA A 15 22.01 -2.70 26.14
N SER A 16 21.07 -3.60 25.86
CA SER A 16 21.32 -4.76 25.01
C SER A 16 21.70 -4.26 23.62
N THR A 17 22.97 -4.45 23.24
CA THR A 17 23.43 -4.22 21.88
C THR A 17 22.73 -5.21 20.97
N SER A 18 21.79 -4.74 20.14
CA SER A 18 21.16 -5.57 19.13
C SER A 18 22.24 -6.04 18.15
N SER A 19 22.48 -7.35 18.09
CA SER A 19 23.36 -7.99 17.12
C SER A 19 23.04 -7.49 15.69
N LYS A 20 24.07 -7.13 14.92
CA LYS A 20 23.98 -6.77 13.49
C LYS A 20 23.51 -7.94 12.61
N TYR A 21 23.53 -9.16 13.16
CA TYR A 21 23.15 -10.39 12.47
C TYR A 21 21.91 -11.00 13.12
N ASP A 22 20.87 -11.21 12.32
CA ASP A 22 19.70 -11.97 12.73
C ASP A 22 20.03 -13.47 12.71
N SER A 23 19.72 -14.16 13.81
CA SER A 23 19.85 -15.61 13.88
C SER A 23 18.82 -16.28 12.99
N CYS A 24 19.30 -17.19 12.14
CA CYS A 24 18.47 -17.86 11.15
C CYS A 24 18.30 -19.35 11.45
N HIS A 25 17.07 -19.81 11.64
CA HIS A 25 16.76 -21.24 11.78
C HIS A 25 16.31 -21.84 10.44
N SER A 26 17.11 -21.69 9.38
CA SER A 26 16.75 -22.12 8.01
C SER A 26 16.35 -23.60 7.94
N ALA A 27 17.01 -24.49 8.68
CA ALA A 27 16.64 -25.90 8.77
C ALA A 27 15.19 -26.10 9.28
N LYS A 28 14.75 -25.31 10.27
CA LYS A 28 13.38 -25.35 10.77
C LYS A 28 12.38 -24.90 9.71
N GLU A 29 12.70 -23.83 8.98
CA GLU A 29 11.85 -23.31 7.90
C GLU A 29 11.74 -24.30 6.73
N TYR A 30 12.85 -24.95 6.37
CA TYR A 30 12.89 -26.03 5.39
C TYR A 30 11.98 -27.19 5.81
N ILE A 31 12.21 -27.77 7.00
CA ILE A 31 11.46 -28.94 7.50
C ILE A 31 9.96 -28.64 7.57
N THR A 32 9.60 -27.44 8.04
CA THR A 32 8.20 -27.01 8.15
C THR A 32 7.54 -26.94 6.77
N THR A 33 8.22 -26.33 5.79
CA THR A 33 7.70 -26.19 4.43
C THR A 33 7.60 -27.54 3.72
N TYR A 34 8.64 -28.38 3.86
CA TYR A 34 8.68 -29.72 3.29
C TYR A 34 7.53 -30.59 3.80
N ASN A 35 7.34 -30.65 5.13
CA ASN A 35 6.27 -31.44 5.74
C ASN A 35 4.89 -30.91 5.32
N PHE A 36 4.71 -29.59 5.31
CA PHE A 36 3.46 -28.98 4.84
C PHE A 36 3.09 -29.41 3.41
N LEU A 37 4.04 -29.30 2.48
CA LEU A 37 3.83 -29.67 1.07
C LEU A 37 3.57 -31.17 0.89
N LYS A 38 4.30 -32.01 1.64
CA LYS A 38 4.13 -33.47 1.63
C LYS A 38 2.76 -33.89 2.16
N GLU A 39 2.31 -33.29 3.26
CA GLU A 39 1.04 -33.63 3.92
C GLU A 39 -0.18 -33.13 3.16
N ASN A 40 -0.11 -31.92 2.59
CA ASN A 40 -1.25 -31.31 1.88
C ASN A 40 -1.52 -31.94 0.50
N LYS A 41 -0.78 -32.99 0.12
CA LYS A 41 -0.82 -33.65 -1.21
C LYS A 41 -0.99 -32.61 -2.33
N VAL A 42 -0.28 -31.50 -2.19
CA VAL A 42 -0.43 -30.34 -3.06
C VAL A 42 -0.11 -30.81 -4.47
N VAL A 43 -1.14 -30.95 -5.29
CA VAL A 43 -1.13 -31.22 -6.74
C VAL A 43 0.12 -31.95 -7.21
N SER A 44 0.14 -33.29 -7.15
CA SER A 44 1.08 -34.16 -7.87
C SER A 44 2.56 -33.74 -7.90
N LEU A 45 3.04 -32.96 -6.91
CA LEU A 45 4.42 -32.49 -6.89
C LEU A 45 5.34 -33.70 -6.72
N LYS A 46 6.36 -33.80 -7.57
CA LYS A 46 7.38 -34.84 -7.40
C LYS A 46 8.20 -34.51 -6.15
N SER A 47 8.77 -35.53 -5.52
CA SER A 47 9.61 -35.35 -4.32
C SER A 47 10.72 -34.31 -4.52
N GLY A 48 11.30 -34.23 -5.73
CA GLY A 48 12.33 -33.23 -6.06
C GLY A 48 11.81 -31.79 -6.03
N ASP A 49 10.57 -31.56 -6.47
CA ASP A 49 9.96 -30.22 -6.47
C ASP A 49 9.68 -29.76 -5.04
N ILE A 50 9.20 -30.66 -4.18
CA ILE A 50 8.97 -30.38 -2.76
C ILE A 50 10.28 -29.95 -2.08
N GLN A 51 11.37 -30.69 -2.33
CA GLN A 51 12.69 -30.36 -1.78
C GLN A 51 13.19 -29.00 -2.28
N LYS A 52 13.00 -28.72 -3.57
CA LYS A 52 13.38 -27.44 -4.18
C LYS A 52 12.62 -26.26 -3.57
N ILE A 53 11.29 -26.34 -3.48
CA ILE A 53 10.47 -25.28 -2.89
C ILE A 53 10.82 -25.06 -1.42
N ALA A 54 10.97 -26.15 -0.64
CA ALA A 54 11.38 -26.05 0.76
C ALA A 54 12.76 -25.38 0.94
N ASN A 55 13.69 -25.65 0.02
CA ASN A 55 15.00 -25.01 -0.02
C ASN A 55 14.91 -23.52 -0.38
N GLU A 56 14.06 -23.16 -1.34
CA GLU A 56 13.85 -21.75 -1.70
C GLU A 56 13.23 -20.97 -0.54
N VAL A 57 12.18 -21.52 0.09
CA VAL A 57 11.50 -20.89 1.22
C VAL A 57 12.44 -20.71 2.43
N SER A 58 13.33 -21.66 2.70
CA SER A 58 14.24 -21.58 3.85
C SER A 58 15.23 -20.40 3.76
N ASN A 59 15.51 -19.88 2.56
CA ASN A 59 16.33 -18.68 2.35
C ASN A 59 15.69 -17.41 2.88
N GLY A 60 14.36 -17.37 3.02
CA GLY A 60 13.62 -16.25 3.62
C GLY A 60 13.81 -16.12 5.13
N CYS A 61 14.55 -17.04 5.74
CA CYS A 61 14.92 -17.03 7.14
C CYS A 61 13.70 -16.98 8.09
N LYS A 62 13.72 -16.12 9.10
CA LYS A 62 12.73 -16.10 10.18
C LYS A 62 11.30 -15.98 9.64
N HIS A 63 10.45 -16.95 9.99
CA HIS A 63 9.03 -17.05 9.63
C HIS A 63 8.73 -17.26 8.14
N SER A 64 9.70 -17.62 7.31
CA SER A 64 9.47 -17.80 5.87
C SER A 64 8.47 -18.91 5.56
N ALA A 65 8.55 -20.05 6.25
CA ALA A 65 7.59 -21.14 6.11
C ALA A 65 6.18 -20.70 6.52
N LYS A 66 6.05 -19.90 7.60
CA LYS A 66 4.77 -19.35 8.04
C LYS A 66 4.15 -18.43 6.99
N ARG A 67 4.95 -17.54 6.37
CA ARG A 67 4.49 -16.67 5.27
C ARG A 67 4.04 -17.48 4.07
N PHE A 68 4.88 -18.44 3.64
CA PHE A 68 4.58 -19.37 2.56
C PHE A 68 3.23 -20.07 2.78
N ILE A 69 3.10 -20.80 3.89
CA ILE A 69 1.91 -21.60 4.22
C ILE A 69 0.66 -20.72 4.24
N LYS A 70 0.75 -19.53 4.86
CA LYS A 70 -0.39 -18.64 5.00
C LYS A 70 -0.89 -18.13 3.65
N ILE A 71 0.03 -17.69 2.79
CA ILE A 71 -0.33 -17.16 1.46
C ILE A 71 -0.85 -18.29 0.57
N TYR A 72 -0.13 -19.40 0.50
CA TYR A 72 -0.57 -20.57 -0.25
C TYR A 72 -1.97 -21.03 0.17
N SER A 73 -2.23 -21.14 1.47
CA SER A 73 -3.52 -21.61 1.99
C SER A 73 -4.66 -20.64 1.71
N VAL A 74 -4.41 -19.32 1.75
CA VAL A 74 -5.44 -18.32 1.40
C VAL A 74 -5.77 -18.38 -0.08
N LEU A 75 -4.76 -18.41 -0.94
CA LEU A 75 -4.95 -18.39 -2.39
C LEU A 75 -5.64 -19.66 -2.90
N THR A 76 -5.20 -20.83 -2.46
CA THR A 76 -5.81 -22.11 -2.87
C THR A 76 -7.24 -22.26 -2.37
N ARG A 77 -7.55 -21.87 -1.12
CA ARG A 77 -8.93 -21.84 -0.62
C ARG A 77 -9.82 -20.84 -1.36
N SER A 78 -9.23 -19.82 -1.96
CA SER A 78 -9.96 -18.84 -2.79
C SER A 78 -10.16 -19.35 -4.22
N GLY A 79 -9.59 -20.51 -4.59
CA GLY A 79 -9.72 -21.12 -5.91
C GLY A 79 -8.53 -20.88 -6.84
N LEU A 80 -7.39 -20.36 -6.36
CA LEU A 80 -6.20 -20.22 -7.20
C LEU A 80 -5.57 -21.58 -7.43
N GLU A 81 -5.15 -21.85 -8.67
CA GLU A 81 -4.39 -23.06 -8.96
C GLU A 81 -3.14 -23.17 -8.08
N ALA A 82 -2.89 -24.38 -7.58
CA ALA A 82 -1.85 -24.62 -6.59
C ALA A 82 -0.45 -24.23 -7.09
N SER A 83 -0.15 -24.43 -8.38
CA SER A 83 1.13 -24.03 -8.99
C SER A 83 1.36 -22.53 -8.89
N ASN A 84 0.35 -21.72 -9.25
CA ASN A 84 0.39 -20.26 -9.13
C ASN A 84 0.45 -19.82 -7.66
N ALA A 85 -0.29 -20.49 -6.78
CA ALA A 85 -0.27 -20.21 -5.35
C ALA A 85 1.11 -20.51 -4.72
N ILE A 86 1.76 -21.62 -5.11
CA ILE A 86 3.12 -21.98 -4.69
C ILE A 86 4.10 -20.90 -5.13
N ASN A 87 4.11 -20.55 -6.40
CA ASN A 87 5.06 -19.56 -6.94
C ASN A 87 4.97 -18.24 -6.17
N LEU A 88 3.75 -17.73 -5.97
CA LEU A 88 3.54 -16.48 -5.26
C LEU A 88 3.87 -16.60 -3.76
N ALA A 89 3.52 -17.72 -3.12
CA ALA A 89 3.86 -17.96 -1.72
C ALA A 89 5.38 -18.04 -1.50
N THR A 90 6.13 -18.63 -2.44
CA THR A 90 7.59 -18.67 -2.41
C THR A 90 8.16 -17.26 -2.51
N GLU A 91 7.68 -16.43 -3.45
CA GLU A 91 8.10 -15.02 -3.58
C GLU A 91 7.93 -14.25 -2.26
N PHE A 92 6.78 -14.38 -1.60
CA PHE A 92 6.51 -13.70 -0.33
C PHE A 92 7.22 -14.31 0.89
N SER A 93 7.63 -15.58 0.83
CA SER A 93 8.41 -16.20 1.90
C SER A 93 9.76 -15.49 2.09
N LEU A 94 10.29 -14.89 1.02
CA LEU A 94 11.55 -14.14 1.00
C LEU A 94 11.38 -12.67 1.42
N LYS A 95 10.15 -12.23 1.68
CA LYS A 95 9.84 -10.86 2.12
C LYS A 95 9.60 -10.80 3.62
N THR A 96 9.37 -9.61 4.15
CA THR A 96 9.04 -9.42 5.57
C THR A 96 7.61 -9.87 5.88
N ASP A 97 7.33 -10.05 7.17
CA ASP A 97 5.97 -10.32 7.65
C ASP A 97 4.99 -9.20 7.28
N GLU A 98 5.45 -7.95 7.18
CA GLU A 98 4.58 -6.81 6.84
C GLU A 98 4.18 -6.83 5.36
N HIS A 99 5.07 -7.22 4.45
CA HIS A 99 4.73 -7.44 3.03
C HIS A 99 3.67 -8.54 2.88
N SER A 100 3.85 -9.68 3.57
CA SER A 100 2.88 -10.77 3.53
C SER A 100 1.52 -10.40 4.13
N LYS A 101 1.50 -9.68 5.26
CA LYS A 101 0.25 -9.19 5.88
C LYS A 101 -0.46 -8.18 4.97
N THR A 102 0.30 -7.28 4.34
CA THR A 102 -0.24 -6.28 3.42
C THR A 102 -0.84 -6.95 2.20
N PHE A 103 -0.10 -7.87 1.55
CA PHE A 103 -0.64 -8.67 0.44
C PHE A 103 -1.98 -9.32 0.79
N LEU A 104 -2.06 -10.02 1.92
CA LEU A 104 -3.29 -10.70 2.33
C LEU A 104 -4.44 -9.73 2.60
N THR A 105 -4.14 -8.54 3.12
CA THR A 105 -5.14 -7.48 3.34
C THR A 105 -5.66 -6.96 2.01
N LEU A 106 -4.75 -6.55 1.11
CA LEU A 106 -5.09 -6.07 -0.22
C LEU A 106 -5.87 -7.13 -1.02
N PHE A 107 -5.45 -8.40 -0.93
CA PHE A 107 -6.11 -9.50 -1.61
C PHE A 107 -7.52 -9.72 -1.08
N SER A 108 -7.69 -9.76 0.24
CA SER A 108 -9.01 -9.94 0.85
C SER A 108 -9.96 -8.80 0.49
N GLU A 109 -9.48 -7.55 0.50
CA GLU A 109 -10.29 -6.40 0.10
C GLU A 109 -10.52 -6.33 -1.42
N SER A 110 -9.63 -6.90 -2.22
CA SER A 110 -9.84 -6.99 -3.66
C SER A 110 -10.82 -8.10 -4.04
N PHE A 111 -10.81 -9.22 -3.32
CA PHE A 111 -11.54 -10.43 -3.70
C PHE A 111 -12.93 -10.54 -3.08
N LEU A 112 -13.12 -10.11 -1.84
CA LEU A 112 -14.39 -10.35 -1.13
C LEU A 112 -15.51 -9.43 -1.64
N GLU A 113 -16.72 -9.99 -1.75
CA GLU A 113 -17.95 -9.33 -2.22
C GLU A 113 -18.25 -8.01 -1.49
N LYS A 114 -18.08 -7.99 -0.16
CA LYS A 114 -18.32 -6.80 0.67
C LYS A 114 -17.36 -5.62 0.39
N TYR A 115 -16.36 -5.83 -0.48
CA TYR A 115 -15.38 -4.83 -0.87
C TYR A 115 -15.39 -4.64 -2.40
N LEU A 116 -14.38 -5.14 -3.11
CA LEU A 116 -14.24 -4.92 -4.55
C LEU A 116 -14.79 -6.05 -5.41
N ASP A 117 -15.08 -7.22 -4.84
CA ASP A 117 -15.66 -8.36 -5.58
C ASP A 117 -14.96 -8.68 -6.91
N LEU A 118 -13.62 -8.57 -6.95
CA LEU A 118 -12.87 -8.88 -8.16
C LEU A 118 -12.71 -10.38 -8.31
N ASN A 119 -12.62 -10.85 -9.56
CA ASN A 119 -12.19 -12.22 -9.80
C ASN A 119 -10.78 -12.45 -9.21
N ILE A 120 -10.48 -13.72 -8.90
CA ILE A 120 -9.26 -14.08 -8.20
C ILE A 120 -7.98 -13.62 -8.91
N LYS A 121 -7.96 -13.64 -10.25
CA LYS A 121 -6.79 -13.26 -11.05
C LYS A 121 -6.50 -11.78 -10.88
N ASP A 122 -7.53 -10.94 -10.97
CA ASP A 122 -7.38 -9.49 -10.81
C ASP A 122 -7.04 -9.11 -9.36
N ALA A 123 -7.67 -9.77 -8.39
CA ALA A 123 -7.36 -9.58 -6.97
C ALA A 123 -5.89 -9.93 -6.65
N VAL A 124 -5.39 -11.05 -7.17
CA VAL A 124 -3.97 -11.44 -7.03
C VAL A 124 -3.06 -10.43 -7.71
N ASN A 125 -3.35 -10.06 -8.96
CA ASN A 125 -2.49 -9.16 -9.74
C ASN A 125 -2.32 -7.80 -9.07
N ILE A 126 -3.42 -7.18 -8.62
CA ILE A 126 -3.36 -5.88 -7.94
C ILE A 126 -2.62 -6.01 -6.61
N SER A 127 -2.93 -7.05 -5.82
CA SER A 127 -2.31 -7.23 -4.51
C SER A 127 -0.83 -7.53 -4.60
N LYS A 128 -0.40 -8.35 -5.58
CA LYS A 128 1.01 -8.60 -5.89
C LYS A 128 1.70 -7.31 -6.31
N LYS A 129 1.12 -6.60 -7.30
CA LYS A 129 1.68 -5.33 -7.81
C LYS A 129 1.95 -4.34 -6.68
N LEU A 130 0.99 -4.18 -5.76
CA LEU A 130 1.10 -3.18 -4.70
C LEU A 130 1.96 -3.65 -3.51
N ALA A 131 1.86 -4.92 -3.12
CA ALA A 131 2.56 -5.42 -1.93
C ALA A 131 3.94 -6.00 -2.23
N LEU A 132 4.31 -6.23 -3.49
CA LEU A 132 5.58 -6.86 -3.86
C LEU A 132 6.39 -6.02 -4.85
N ASP A 133 5.73 -5.56 -5.92
CA ASP A 133 6.43 -4.97 -7.08
C ASP A 133 6.56 -3.44 -7.00
N LEU A 134 5.79 -2.79 -6.12
CA LEU A 134 5.80 -1.35 -5.93
C LEU A 134 6.78 -0.95 -4.83
N ASP A 135 7.76 -0.13 -5.18
CA ASP A 135 8.65 0.51 -4.21
C ASP A 135 7.89 1.53 -3.37
N GLY A 136 8.08 1.48 -2.04
CA GLY A 136 7.48 2.43 -1.12
C GLY A 136 7.32 1.86 0.29
N ASP A 137 6.84 2.70 1.21
CA ASP A 137 6.48 2.25 2.55
C ASP A 137 5.20 1.38 2.48
N ILE A 138 5.38 0.09 2.72
CA ILE A 138 4.32 -0.92 2.67
C ILE A 138 3.13 -0.60 3.59
N THR A 139 3.37 0.10 4.71
CA THR A 139 2.32 0.51 5.64
C THR A 139 1.46 1.61 5.04
N LYS A 140 2.08 2.55 4.32
CA LYS A 140 1.37 3.64 3.63
C LYS A 140 0.60 3.12 2.42
N ILE A 141 1.21 2.20 1.66
CA ILE A 141 0.55 1.48 0.55
C ILE A 141 -0.75 0.83 1.03
N LYS A 142 -0.68 0.07 2.13
CA LYS A 142 -1.85 -0.56 2.75
C LYS A 142 -2.92 0.48 3.09
N LYS A 143 -2.57 1.51 3.86
CA LYS A 143 -3.53 2.53 4.31
C LYS A 143 -4.18 3.29 3.15
N ASP A 144 -3.41 3.66 2.12
CA ASP A 144 -3.95 4.37 0.96
C ASP A 144 -4.93 3.50 0.19
N PHE A 145 -4.64 2.22 0.01
CA PHE A 145 -5.56 1.28 -0.61
C PHE A 145 -6.86 1.17 0.19
N GLN A 146 -6.77 0.82 1.48
CA GLN A 146 -7.95 0.60 2.33
C GLN A 146 -8.85 1.84 2.41
N LYS A 147 -8.25 3.03 2.60
CA LYS A 147 -9.00 4.30 2.65
C LYS A 147 -9.68 4.59 1.32
N THR A 148 -9.00 4.33 0.20
CA THR A 148 -9.58 4.59 -1.12
C THR A 148 -10.68 3.61 -1.45
N VAL A 149 -10.48 2.31 -1.17
CA VAL A 149 -11.51 1.27 -1.36
C VAL A 149 -12.75 1.59 -0.56
N SER A 150 -12.59 1.81 0.76
CA SER A 150 -13.71 2.16 1.65
C SER A 150 -14.49 3.37 1.15
N PHE A 151 -13.80 4.39 0.66
CA PHE A 151 -14.44 5.59 0.14
C PHE A 151 -15.18 5.37 -1.19
N CYS A 152 -14.63 4.53 -2.07
CA CYS A 152 -15.21 4.33 -3.39
C CYS A 152 -16.44 3.42 -3.37
N ILE A 153 -16.50 2.43 -2.47
CA ILE A 153 -17.62 1.48 -2.38
C ILE A 153 -18.76 1.96 -1.46
N ASP A 154 -18.52 2.99 -0.65
CA ASP A 154 -19.52 3.54 0.27
C ASP A 154 -20.68 4.18 -0.51
N ASP A 155 -21.91 3.75 -0.21
CA ASP A 155 -23.16 4.17 -0.83
C ASP A 155 -23.51 5.64 -0.53
N LYS A 156 -22.96 6.19 0.55
CA LYS A 156 -23.11 7.59 0.96
C LYS A 156 -22.04 8.50 0.40
N GLU A 157 -21.01 7.94 -0.25
CA GLU A 157 -19.91 8.70 -0.84
C GLU A 157 -19.96 8.65 -2.37
N ILE A 158 -19.41 7.61 -3.01
CA ILE A 158 -19.34 7.54 -4.48
C ILE A 158 -20.09 6.33 -5.07
N ASN A 159 -20.13 5.20 -4.35
CA ASN A 159 -20.78 3.96 -4.80
C ASN A 159 -20.36 3.47 -6.20
N LEU A 160 -19.06 3.25 -6.40
CA LEU A 160 -18.52 2.75 -7.66
C LEU A 160 -18.43 1.22 -7.68
N THR A 161 -18.46 0.65 -8.89
CA THR A 161 -18.19 -0.77 -9.12
C THR A 161 -16.78 -1.15 -8.65
N GLY A 162 -16.63 -2.36 -8.13
CA GLY A 162 -15.36 -2.95 -7.72
C GLY A 162 -14.17 -2.69 -8.65
N PRO A 163 -14.24 -3.03 -9.95
CA PRO A 163 -13.14 -2.78 -10.90
C PRO A 163 -12.75 -1.31 -11.00
N LYS A 164 -13.72 -0.39 -10.92
CA LYS A 164 -13.43 1.04 -10.99
C LYS A 164 -12.80 1.55 -9.69
N CYS A 165 -13.25 1.08 -8.53
CA CYS A 165 -12.62 1.36 -7.25
C CYS A 165 -11.17 0.86 -7.23
N ALA A 166 -10.92 -0.34 -7.77
CA ALA A 166 -9.59 -0.93 -7.85
C ALA A 166 -8.62 -0.07 -8.70
N ASP A 167 -9.08 0.43 -9.85
CA ASP A 167 -8.32 1.37 -10.70
C ASP A 167 -7.96 2.66 -9.95
N ILE A 168 -8.93 3.25 -9.23
CA ILE A 168 -8.73 4.48 -8.45
C ILE A 168 -7.74 4.22 -7.30
N ALA A 169 -7.97 3.18 -6.49
CA ALA A 169 -7.11 2.82 -5.37
C ALA A 169 -5.67 2.56 -5.82
N THR A 170 -5.49 1.83 -6.92
CA THR A 170 -4.16 1.59 -7.50
C THR A 170 -3.47 2.90 -7.88
N LYS A 171 -4.17 3.83 -8.55
CA LYS A 171 -3.61 5.13 -8.95
C LYS A 171 -3.25 6.01 -7.76
N VAL A 172 -4.08 6.01 -6.71
CA VAL A 172 -3.80 6.74 -5.47
C VAL A 172 -2.55 6.18 -4.79
N VAL A 173 -2.49 4.86 -4.61
CA VAL A 173 -1.36 4.17 -3.98
C VAL A 173 -0.06 4.40 -4.76
N THR A 174 -0.06 4.24 -6.09
CA THR A 174 1.13 4.49 -6.92
C THR A 174 1.59 5.95 -6.83
N SER A 175 0.65 6.90 -6.75
CA SER A 175 1.00 8.32 -6.56
C SER A 175 1.61 8.55 -5.17
N GLY A 176 1.08 7.93 -4.12
CA GLY A 176 1.59 8.06 -2.75
C GLY A 176 2.98 7.47 -2.57
N ALA A 177 3.20 6.30 -3.17
CA ALA A 177 4.50 5.61 -3.20
C ALA A 177 5.62 6.49 -3.76
N LYS A 178 5.38 7.20 -4.87
CA LYS A 178 6.34 8.13 -5.50
C LYS A 178 6.89 9.18 -4.52
N TYR A 179 6.06 9.65 -3.59
CA TYR A 179 6.44 10.67 -2.61
C TYR A 179 6.70 10.10 -1.21
N ASN A 180 6.58 8.78 -1.05
CA ASN A 180 6.61 8.10 0.24
C ASN A 180 5.66 8.76 1.28
N VAL A 181 4.43 9.08 0.87
CA VAL A 181 3.38 9.68 1.73
C VAL A 181 2.03 9.00 1.49
N GLU A 182 1.13 9.07 2.48
CA GLU A 182 -0.26 8.69 2.31
C GLU A 182 -0.99 9.78 1.49
N LEU A 183 -1.48 9.45 0.29
CA LEU A 183 -2.22 10.38 -0.57
C LEU A 183 -3.73 10.16 -0.60
N ALA A 184 -4.24 9.06 -0.05
CA ALA A 184 -5.70 8.85 0.03
C ALA A 184 -6.44 10.00 0.74
N PRO A 185 -5.96 10.54 1.89
CA PRO A 185 -6.61 11.70 2.51
C PRO A 185 -6.66 12.94 1.60
N THR A 186 -5.60 13.17 0.81
CA THR A 186 -5.52 14.29 -0.14
C THR A 186 -6.48 14.08 -1.31
N PHE A 187 -6.53 12.86 -1.85
CA PHE A 187 -7.47 12.45 -2.91
C PHE A 187 -8.93 12.66 -2.48
N LEU A 188 -9.33 12.14 -1.32
CA LEU A 188 -10.69 12.29 -0.76
C LEU A 188 -11.07 13.77 -0.59
N LYS A 189 -10.18 14.57 0.01
CA LYS A 189 -10.42 16.01 0.21
C LYS A 189 -10.54 16.75 -1.12
N MET A 190 -9.71 16.41 -2.10
CA MET A 190 -9.77 16.98 -3.44
C MET A 190 -11.10 16.65 -4.13
N PHE A 191 -11.55 15.39 -4.07
CA PHE A 191 -12.82 14.99 -4.65
C PHE A 191 -13.99 15.72 -4.00
N LYS A 192 -14.03 15.81 -2.67
CA LYS A 192 -15.07 16.53 -1.93
C LYS A 192 -15.07 18.02 -2.27
N TYR A 193 -13.88 18.62 -2.43
CA TYR A 193 -13.77 20.00 -2.89
C TYR A 193 -14.29 20.16 -4.31
N ALA A 194 -13.89 19.28 -5.23
CA ALA A 194 -14.22 19.36 -6.64
C ALA A 194 -15.73 19.18 -6.91
N THR A 195 -16.43 18.36 -6.12
CA THR A 195 -17.88 18.16 -6.21
C THR A 195 -18.69 19.24 -5.49
N SER A 196 -18.08 19.99 -4.57
CA SER A 196 -18.81 21.00 -3.80
C SER A 196 -19.16 22.25 -4.60
N LYS A 197 -20.29 22.87 -4.27
CA LYS A 197 -20.71 24.19 -4.82
C LYS A 197 -19.69 25.31 -4.56
N LYS A 198 -18.99 25.24 -3.41
CA LYS A 198 -17.95 26.24 -3.06
C LYS A 198 -16.66 26.03 -3.85
N GLY A 199 -16.33 24.78 -4.18
CA GLY A 199 -15.19 24.44 -5.03
C GLY A 199 -15.54 24.53 -6.51
N THR A 200 -15.23 23.48 -7.27
CA THR A 200 -15.34 23.50 -8.74
C THR A 200 -16.71 23.08 -9.26
N ASN A 201 -17.57 22.52 -8.39
CA ASN A 201 -18.92 22.05 -8.71
C ASN A 201 -18.99 21.11 -9.94
N LEU A 202 -18.04 20.18 -10.02
CA LEU A 202 -17.93 19.20 -11.10
C LEU A 202 -18.80 17.97 -10.83
N ALA A 203 -19.24 17.31 -11.89
CA ALA A 203 -19.85 15.99 -11.78
C ALA A 203 -18.85 14.96 -11.25
N THR A 204 -19.33 13.90 -10.59
CA THR A 204 -18.53 12.85 -9.94
C THR A 204 -17.37 12.34 -10.79
N TYR A 205 -17.63 11.97 -12.05
CA TYR A 205 -16.59 11.45 -12.95
C TYR A 205 -15.48 12.48 -13.23
N GLN A 206 -15.85 13.74 -13.47
CA GLN A 206 -14.90 14.83 -13.70
C GLN A 206 -14.10 15.14 -12.43
N ALA A 207 -14.75 15.12 -11.27
CA ALA A 207 -14.11 15.33 -9.97
C ALA A 207 -13.09 14.22 -9.65
N ILE A 208 -13.40 12.96 -9.95
CA ILE A 208 -12.45 11.83 -9.81
C ILE A 208 -11.23 12.06 -10.70
N ASN A 209 -11.46 12.35 -11.99
CA ASN A 209 -10.37 12.54 -12.95
C ASN A 209 -9.47 13.71 -12.56
N LEU A 210 -10.05 14.85 -12.20
CA LEU A 210 -9.32 16.01 -11.72
C LEU A 210 -8.53 15.65 -10.45
N SER A 211 -9.14 14.94 -9.50
CA SER A 211 -8.47 14.57 -8.25
C SER A 211 -7.28 13.65 -8.49
N LEU A 212 -7.44 12.63 -9.34
CA LEU A 212 -6.36 11.71 -9.72
C LEU A 212 -5.26 12.41 -10.52
N GLU A 213 -5.59 13.40 -11.35
CA GLU A 213 -4.61 14.21 -12.07
C GLU A 213 -3.75 15.02 -11.09
N LEU A 214 -4.39 15.68 -10.14
CA LEU A 214 -3.72 16.62 -9.24
C LEU A 214 -2.83 15.92 -8.21
N ILE A 215 -3.27 14.81 -7.60
CA ILE A 215 -2.49 14.12 -6.56
C ILE A 215 -1.13 13.58 -7.06
N LYS A 216 -0.96 13.40 -8.38
CA LYS A 216 0.32 13.01 -8.99
C LYS A 216 1.45 14.02 -8.74
N ASN A 217 1.09 15.23 -8.31
CA ASN A 217 2.01 16.33 -8.00
C ASN A 217 2.37 16.42 -6.50
N GLY A 218 1.96 15.44 -5.70
CA GLY A 218 2.36 15.30 -4.30
C GLY A 218 1.40 15.93 -3.28
N PRO A 219 1.78 15.92 -1.99
CA PRO A 219 0.86 16.20 -0.88
C PRO A 219 0.32 17.64 -0.85
N TYR A 220 1.04 18.60 -1.43
CA TYR A 220 0.63 20.01 -1.48
C TYR A 220 -0.28 20.35 -2.67
N ALA A 221 -0.54 19.40 -3.58
CA ALA A 221 -1.33 19.63 -4.80
C ALA A 221 -2.73 20.21 -4.50
N LEU A 222 -3.41 19.71 -3.46
CA LEU A 222 -4.71 20.22 -3.04
C LEU A 222 -4.66 21.68 -2.62
N LYS A 223 -3.69 22.04 -1.78
CA LYS A 223 -3.58 23.41 -1.27
C LYS A 223 -3.32 24.37 -2.42
N ASN A 224 -2.33 24.06 -3.26
CA ASN A 224 -1.97 24.91 -4.40
C ASN A 224 -3.10 25.00 -5.44
N PHE A 225 -3.82 23.90 -5.69
CA PHE A 225 -5.01 23.92 -6.55
C PHE A 225 -6.08 24.85 -5.99
N LYS A 226 -6.44 24.67 -4.71
CA LYS A 226 -7.50 25.42 -4.05
C LYS A 226 -7.19 26.92 -4.01
N ASP A 227 -6.00 27.27 -3.53
CA ASP A 227 -5.56 28.67 -3.43
C ASP A 227 -5.56 29.33 -4.81
N GLY A 228 -5.05 28.64 -5.84
CA GLY A 228 -5.05 29.14 -7.21
C GLY A 228 -6.45 29.31 -7.81
N PHE A 229 -7.32 28.31 -7.64
CA PHE A 229 -8.70 28.34 -8.14
C PHE A 229 -9.51 29.46 -7.47
N GLU A 230 -9.44 29.58 -6.15
CA GLU A 230 -10.18 30.60 -5.40
C GLU A 230 -9.69 32.00 -5.78
N PHE A 231 -8.37 32.21 -5.84
CA PHE A 231 -7.79 33.47 -6.31
C PHE A 231 -8.28 33.82 -7.72
N ALA A 232 -8.27 32.86 -8.65
CA ALA A 232 -8.65 33.08 -10.04
C ALA A 232 -10.15 33.42 -10.24
N ARG A 233 -11.03 32.91 -9.38
CA ARG A 233 -12.49 33.10 -9.51
C ARG A 233 -13.00 34.39 -8.87
N GLU A 234 -12.28 34.93 -7.89
CA GLU A 234 -12.73 36.13 -7.17
C GLU A 234 -12.81 37.36 -8.10
N LYS A 235 -13.95 38.07 -8.06
CA LYS A 235 -14.20 39.28 -8.85
C LYS A 235 -13.15 40.37 -8.70
N LYS A 236 -12.57 40.50 -7.50
CA LYS A 236 -11.53 41.50 -7.20
C LYS A 236 -10.13 41.09 -7.67
N ASN A 237 -9.96 39.86 -8.15
CA ASN A 237 -8.68 39.31 -8.60
C ASN A 237 -8.71 39.13 -10.12
N LEU A 238 -8.77 37.88 -10.62
CA LEU A 238 -8.74 37.59 -12.06
C LEU A 238 -10.14 37.45 -12.69
N ASP A 239 -11.20 37.33 -11.89
CA ASP A 239 -12.60 37.18 -12.32
C ASP A 239 -12.81 36.15 -13.47
N LEU A 240 -12.09 35.02 -13.40
CA LEU A 240 -12.15 34.00 -14.43
C LEU A 240 -13.42 33.16 -14.31
N THR A 241 -13.96 32.77 -15.47
CA THR A 241 -14.99 31.71 -15.55
C THR A 241 -14.53 30.44 -14.84
N ASN A 242 -15.46 29.63 -14.32
CA ASN A 242 -15.15 28.41 -13.56
C ASN A 242 -14.13 27.49 -14.26
N MET A 243 -14.29 27.24 -15.57
CA MET A 243 -13.36 26.40 -16.33
C MET A 243 -11.95 26.99 -16.41
N LYS A 244 -11.82 28.30 -16.66
CA LYS A 244 -10.51 28.97 -16.67
C LYS A 244 -9.86 29.01 -15.29
N ALA A 245 -10.65 29.17 -14.22
CA ALA A 245 -10.17 29.09 -12.85
C ALA A 245 -9.66 27.67 -12.49
N ILE A 246 -10.33 26.61 -12.97
CA ILE A 246 -9.87 25.22 -12.82
C ILE A 246 -8.50 25.04 -13.49
N GLU A 247 -8.33 25.48 -14.73
CA GLU A 247 -7.05 25.35 -15.44
C GLU A 247 -5.92 26.15 -14.76
N PHE A 248 -6.23 27.33 -14.23
CA PHE A 248 -5.28 28.09 -13.43
C PHE A 248 -4.89 27.33 -12.15
N GLY A 249 -5.86 26.80 -11.41
CA GLY A 249 -5.61 25.96 -10.22
C GLY A 249 -4.77 24.74 -10.55
N LYS A 250 -5.05 24.04 -11.65
CA LYS A 250 -4.24 22.90 -12.14
C LYS A 250 -2.80 23.32 -12.37
N THR A 251 -2.58 24.47 -12.99
CA THR A 251 -1.23 25.03 -13.22
C THR A 251 -0.48 25.27 -11.91
N MET A 252 -1.15 25.75 -10.86
CA MET A 252 -0.54 25.91 -9.54
C MET A 252 -0.22 24.57 -8.89
N ALA A 253 -1.13 23.59 -9.00
CA ALA A 253 -0.92 22.26 -8.45
C ALA A 253 0.24 21.50 -9.10
N LEU A 254 0.46 21.66 -10.41
CA LEU A 254 1.61 21.08 -11.13
C LEU A 254 2.96 21.50 -10.53
N ARG A 255 3.01 22.66 -9.85
CA ARG A 255 4.23 23.21 -9.23
C ARG A 255 4.44 22.73 -7.80
N SER A 256 3.64 21.79 -7.30
CA SER A 256 3.64 21.35 -5.90
C SER A 256 4.82 20.46 -5.51
N SER A 257 5.53 19.91 -6.50
CA SER A 257 6.75 19.13 -6.27
C SER A 257 7.78 19.45 -7.34
N LYS A 258 9.02 19.74 -6.91
CA LYS A 258 10.18 19.79 -7.80
C LYS A 258 11.03 18.55 -7.51
N ILE A 259 11.57 17.93 -8.56
CA ILE A 259 12.63 16.94 -8.41
C ILE A 259 13.79 17.68 -7.75
N LYS A 260 14.22 17.22 -6.58
CA LYS A 260 15.47 17.67 -5.99
C LYS A 260 16.56 17.11 -6.90
N LEU A 261 17.15 17.93 -7.76
CA LEU A 261 18.38 17.54 -8.44
C LEU A 261 19.39 17.31 -7.31
N GLU A 262 19.77 16.05 -7.10
CA GLU A 262 20.86 15.74 -6.21
C GLU A 262 22.10 16.41 -6.80
N SER A 263 22.59 17.45 -6.13
CA SER A 263 23.94 17.91 -6.40
C SER A 263 24.86 16.80 -5.90
N HIS A 264 25.28 15.93 -6.80
CA HIS A 264 26.51 15.17 -6.59
C HIS A 264 27.63 16.21 -6.46
N ARG A 265 27.96 16.58 -5.21
CA ARG A 265 29.27 17.13 -4.91
C ARG A 265 30.20 15.93 -4.88
N GLU A 266 31.11 15.95 -5.85
CA GLU A 266 32.35 15.18 -5.91
C GLU A 266 33.12 15.23 -4.59
#